data_AF-A0A519SFM5-F1
#
_entry.id   AF-A0A519SFM5-F1
#
_cell.length_a   1.000
_cell.length_b   1.000
_cell.length_c   1.000
_cell.angle_alpha   90.00
_cell.angle_beta   90.00
_cell.angle_gamma   90.00
#
_symmetry.space_group_name_H-M   'P 1'
#
loop_
_entity.id
_entity.type
_entity.pdbx_description
1 polymer ?
#
loop_
_entity_poly.entity_id
_entity_poly.type
_entity_poly.pdbx_seq_one_letter_code
_entity_poly.pdbx_strand_id
1 'polypeptide(L)'
;MPKFLFALLVSVVALAAPARAQLYQVNSGVASHDKRDRDALLLQVDGSVETTREFWQDYMKDTYGIRFKSGALATLGIKGKKDELSAQDVSNVGISSRPVTLFVNLSAVNDSTTEIAFFGGFGDKTYFEPTRTAPEFRGLRKIMDKFVVAARANAYQVQVKEAERDVTSADKEQDKLNRSIQSAQSNTVANLKRIDELTNKNRSNALQMHQDSLQLTTNAQLRELTRARLQRRRERLATIDKK
;
A
#
# COMPACT_ATOMS: atom_id res chain seq x y z
N MET A 1 39.71 9.75 -36.47
CA MET A 1 38.81 9.77 -35.29
C MET A 1 37.48 8.97 -35.42
N PRO A 2 37.22 8.06 -36.39
CA PRO A 2 35.96 7.27 -36.38
C PRO A 2 36.05 5.94 -35.63
N LYS A 3 37.26 5.45 -35.30
CA LYS A 3 37.46 4.13 -34.66
C LYS A 3 37.10 4.10 -33.16
N PHE A 4 37.13 5.25 -32.47
CA PHE A 4 36.75 5.34 -31.06
C PHE A 4 35.23 5.46 -30.84
N LEU A 5 34.51 6.08 -31.78
CA LEU A 5 33.05 6.17 -31.74
C LEU A 5 32.38 4.81 -32.01
N PHE A 6 32.99 3.97 -32.84
CA PHE A 6 32.46 2.62 -33.12
C PHE A 6 32.61 1.66 -31.93
N ALA A 7 33.71 1.78 -31.17
CA ALA A 7 33.92 0.98 -29.96
C ALA A 7 32.96 1.36 -28.82
N LEU A 8 32.60 2.65 -28.70
CA LEU A 8 31.65 3.13 -27.70
C LEU A 8 30.22 2.67 -28.02
N LEU A 9 29.83 2.64 -29.31
CA LEU A 9 28.48 2.22 -29.72
C LEU A 9 28.24 0.70 -29.50
N VAL A 10 29.29 -0.13 -29.68
CA VAL A 10 29.21 -1.58 -29.43
C VAL A 10 29.15 -1.90 -27.93
N SER A 11 29.78 -1.07 -27.08
CA SER A 11 29.73 -1.25 -25.62
C SER A 11 28.37 -0.93 -24.99
N VAL A 12 27.55 -0.06 -25.61
CA VAL A 12 26.21 0.28 -25.09
C VAL A 12 25.18 -0.79 -25.44
N VAL A 13 25.34 -1.49 -26.57
CA VAL A 13 24.45 -2.61 -26.95
C VAL A 13 24.71 -3.87 -26.09
N ALA A 14 25.93 -4.05 -25.57
CA ALA A 14 26.27 -5.17 -24.69
C ALA A 14 25.71 -5.03 -23.25
N LEU A 15 25.26 -3.84 -22.84
CA LEU A 15 24.63 -3.61 -21.54
C LEU A 15 23.11 -3.86 -21.55
N ALA A 16 22.52 -4.12 -22.71
CA ALA A 16 21.14 -4.57 -22.83
C ALA A 16 21.06 -6.11 -22.74
N ALA A 17 21.58 -6.70 -21.66
CA ALA A 17 21.34 -8.11 -21.39
C ALA A 17 19.86 -8.33 -21.00
N PRO A 18 19.17 -9.33 -21.55
CA PRO A 18 17.76 -9.60 -21.30
C PRO A 18 17.61 -10.33 -19.96
N ALA A 19 17.62 -9.62 -18.84
CA ALA A 19 17.31 -10.21 -17.52
C ALA A 19 15.83 -10.62 -17.35
N ARG A 20 15.04 -10.66 -18.44
CA ARG A 20 13.63 -11.09 -18.46
C ARG A 20 13.39 -12.43 -19.15
N ALA A 21 14.45 -13.12 -19.59
CA ALA A 21 14.34 -14.24 -20.54
C ALA A 21 13.91 -15.60 -19.94
N GLN A 22 13.71 -15.73 -18.62
CA GLN A 22 13.35 -17.03 -18.00
C GLN A 22 11.99 -17.04 -17.28
N LEU A 23 11.31 -15.89 -17.22
CA LEU A 23 10.00 -15.79 -16.61
C LEU A 23 8.97 -16.58 -17.45
N TYR A 24 8.14 -17.39 -16.79
CA TYR A 24 7.14 -18.24 -17.44
C TYR A 24 7.72 -19.29 -18.40
N GLN A 25 8.99 -19.68 -18.24
CA GLN A 25 9.59 -20.77 -19.01
C GLN A 25 9.87 -21.98 -18.12
N VAL A 26 9.48 -23.17 -18.58
CA VAL A 26 9.72 -24.43 -17.87
C VAL A 26 11.06 -25.03 -18.27
N ASN A 27 12.02 -24.96 -17.36
CA ASN A 27 13.36 -25.50 -17.56
C ASN A 27 13.56 -26.78 -16.73
N SER A 28 14.38 -27.70 -17.22
CA SER A 28 14.85 -28.80 -16.39
C SER A 28 15.98 -28.30 -15.50
N GLY A 29 15.99 -28.70 -14.24
CA GLY A 29 17.02 -28.33 -13.28
C GLY A 29 17.02 -29.30 -12.10
N VAL A 30 17.55 -28.84 -10.96
CA VAL A 30 17.67 -29.67 -9.76
C VAL A 30 17.02 -28.98 -8.56
N ALA A 31 16.36 -29.77 -7.73
CA ALA A 31 15.81 -29.36 -6.44
C ALA A 31 16.44 -30.19 -5.31
N SER A 32 16.86 -29.52 -4.24
CA SER A 32 17.34 -30.20 -3.04
C SER A 32 16.16 -30.75 -2.25
N HIS A 33 16.13 -32.07 -2.04
CA HIS A 33 15.16 -32.77 -1.19
C HIS A 33 15.87 -33.90 -0.43
N ASP A 34 15.61 -34.06 0.87
CA ASP A 34 16.31 -35.02 1.73
C ASP A 34 17.85 -34.93 1.67
N LYS A 35 18.39 -33.69 1.62
CA LYS A 35 19.84 -33.39 1.48
C LYS A 35 20.49 -33.96 0.22
N ARG A 36 19.70 -34.27 -0.82
CA ARG A 36 20.17 -34.75 -2.12
C ARG A 36 19.53 -33.94 -3.24
N ASP A 37 20.25 -33.79 -4.33
CA ASP A 37 19.72 -33.14 -5.53
C ASP A 37 18.84 -34.12 -6.31
N ARG A 38 17.66 -33.64 -6.71
CA ARG A 38 16.65 -34.37 -7.47
C ARG A 38 16.35 -33.62 -8.76
N ASP A 39 16.17 -34.35 -9.85
CA ASP A 39 15.72 -33.74 -11.11
C ASP A 39 14.35 -33.11 -10.91
N ALA A 40 14.25 -31.84 -11.30
CA ALA A 40 13.07 -31.02 -11.11
C ALA A 40 12.79 -30.17 -12.35
N LEU A 41 11.55 -29.72 -12.43
CA LEU A 41 11.13 -28.70 -13.38
C LEU A 41 11.10 -27.36 -12.67
N LEU A 42 11.90 -26.43 -13.16
CA LEU A 42 12.01 -25.07 -12.64
C LEU A 42 11.12 -24.14 -13.48
N LEU A 43 10.40 -23.28 -12.79
CA LEU A 43 9.55 -22.24 -13.38
C LEU A 43 9.65 -20.98 -12.52
N GLN A 44 9.87 -19.83 -13.15
CA GLN A 44 9.76 -18.53 -12.48
C GLN A 44 8.44 -17.86 -12.83
N VAL A 45 7.75 -17.31 -11.84
CA VAL A 45 6.47 -16.62 -11.99
C VAL A 45 6.47 -15.28 -11.24
N ASP A 46 5.68 -14.33 -11.74
CA ASP A 46 5.42 -13.09 -11.02
C ASP A 46 4.48 -13.35 -9.83
N GLY A 47 4.87 -12.83 -8.67
CA GLY A 47 4.16 -13.00 -7.41
C GLY A 47 5.11 -13.25 -6.25
N SER A 48 4.67 -12.89 -5.04
CA SER A 48 5.31 -13.29 -3.80
C SER A 48 5.20 -14.80 -3.59
N VAL A 49 6.07 -15.37 -2.74
CA VAL A 49 6.03 -16.81 -2.43
C VAL A 49 4.66 -17.23 -1.89
N GLU A 50 4.04 -16.39 -1.07
CA GLU A 50 2.75 -16.65 -0.45
C GLU A 50 1.60 -16.68 -1.46
N THR A 51 1.49 -15.64 -2.28
CA THR A 51 0.46 -15.56 -3.33
C THR A 51 0.62 -16.67 -4.37
N THR A 52 1.87 -16.98 -4.74
CA THR A 52 2.19 -18.07 -5.66
C THR A 52 1.83 -19.43 -5.08
N ARG A 53 2.12 -19.65 -3.79
CA ARG A 53 1.79 -20.88 -3.07
C ARG A 53 0.28 -21.11 -3.00
N GLU A 54 -0.48 -20.08 -2.64
CA GLU A 54 -1.94 -20.14 -2.58
C GLU A 54 -2.50 -20.49 -3.95
N PHE A 55 -2.08 -19.75 -4.99
CA PHE A 55 -2.53 -19.99 -6.34
C PHE A 55 -2.13 -21.39 -6.86
N TRP A 56 -0.92 -21.87 -6.57
CA TRP A 56 -0.49 -23.23 -6.93
C TRP A 56 -1.39 -24.29 -6.27
N GLN A 57 -1.66 -24.16 -4.98
CA GLN A 57 -2.52 -25.10 -4.26
C GLN A 57 -3.94 -25.11 -4.81
N ASP A 58 -4.53 -23.94 -5.04
CA ASP A 58 -5.88 -23.81 -5.60
C ASP A 58 -5.93 -24.37 -7.03
N TYR A 59 -4.98 -24.01 -7.88
CA TYR A 59 -4.90 -24.53 -9.25
C TYR A 59 -4.78 -26.05 -9.28
N MET A 60 -3.92 -26.64 -8.45
CA MET A 60 -3.71 -28.08 -8.43
C MET A 60 -4.91 -28.84 -7.86
N LYS A 61 -5.62 -28.25 -6.90
CA LYS A 61 -6.86 -28.79 -6.35
C LYS A 61 -7.99 -28.72 -7.37
N ASP A 62 -8.18 -27.59 -8.04
CA ASP A 62 -9.31 -27.37 -8.94
C ASP A 62 -9.12 -28.09 -10.29
N THR A 63 -7.88 -28.12 -10.80
CA THR A 63 -7.57 -28.72 -12.11
C THR A 63 -7.34 -30.22 -12.03
N TYR A 64 -6.69 -30.69 -10.96
CA TYR A 64 -6.21 -32.07 -10.84
C TYR A 64 -6.70 -32.81 -9.59
N GLY A 65 -7.48 -32.16 -8.73
CA GLY A 65 -7.94 -32.77 -7.47
C GLY A 65 -6.83 -33.00 -6.45
N ILE A 66 -5.63 -32.46 -6.66
CA ILE A 66 -4.47 -32.70 -5.79
C ILE A 66 -4.45 -31.66 -4.68
N ARG A 67 -4.33 -32.12 -3.43
CA ARG A 67 -4.10 -31.25 -2.28
C ARG A 67 -2.67 -31.43 -1.79
N PHE A 68 -1.89 -30.36 -1.91
CA PHE A 68 -0.58 -30.30 -1.30
C PHE A 68 -0.71 -30.03 0.19
N LYS A 69 0.10 -30.72 0.98
CA LYS A 69 0.28 -30.48 2.41
C LYS A 69 1.62 -29.77 2.60
N SER A 70 1.59 -28.70 3.38
CA SER A 70 2.83 -28.10 3.89
C SER A 70 3.59 -29.10 4.75
N GLY A 71 4.91 -29.15 4.62
CA GLY A 71 5.76 -29.82 5.60
C GLY A 71 5.56 -29.23 7.01
N ALA A 72 5.72 -30.06 8.05
CA ALA A 72 5.45 -29.73 9.46
C ALA A 72 6.25 -28.55 10.05
N LEU A 73 7.17 -27.95 9.28
CA LEU A 73 7.94 -26.78 9.69
C LEU A 73 7.21 -25.44 9.42
N ALA A 74 6.30 -25.36 8.44
CA ALA A 74 5.51 -24.14 8.25
C ALA A 74 4.39 -24.00 9.29
N THR A 75 3.90 -25.11 9.87
CA THR A 75 2.91 -25.10 10.96
C THR A 75 3.47 -24.59 12.29
N LEU A 76 4.80 -24.44 12.42
CA LEU A 76 5.47 -23.93 13.61
C LEU A 76 5.86 -22.44 13.49
N GLY A 77 5.43 -21.74 12.43
CA GLY A 77 5.73 -20.31 12.25
C GLY A 77 7.20 -19.99 11.98
N ILE A 78 8.04 -21.00 11.71
CA ILE A 78 9.45 -20.81 11.35
C ILE A 78 9.51 -20.50 9.86
N LYS A 79 9.64 -19.21 9.56
CA LYS A 79 9.76 -18.64 8.21
C LYS A 79 11.10 -19.06 7.56
N GLY A 80 11.16 -20.30 7.10
CA GLY A 80 12.31 -20.83 6.35
C GLY A 80 12.38 -20.24 4.94
N LYS A 81 13.60 -20.09 4.40
CA LYS A 81 13.86 -19.58 3.03
C LYS A 81 13.34 -20.47 1.90
N LYS A 82 12.88 -21.67 2.20
CA LYS A 82 12.35 -22.65 1.24
C LYS A 82 11.08 -23.20 1.82
N ASP A 83 10.01 -23.05 1.07
CA ASP A 83 8.73 -23.62 1.46
C ASP A 83 8.42 -24.82 0.58
N GLU A 84 8.37 -25.99 1.22
CA GLU A 84 8.20 -27.27 0.56
C GLU A 84 6.79 -27.80 0.84
N LEU A 85 6.06 -28.07 -0.24
CA LEU A 85 4.76 -28.73 -0.17
C LEU A 85 4.86 -30.11 -0.79
N SER A 86 4.11 -31.06 -0.24
CA SER A 86 4.09 -32.45 -0.69
C SER A 86 2.67 -32.97 -0.87
N ALA A 87 2.45 -33.81 -1.87
CA ALA A 87 1.20 -34.53 -2.07
C ALA A 87 1.52 -36.01 -2.26
N GLN A 88 1.03 -36.86 -1.36
CA GLN A 88 1.24 -38.31 -1.38
C GLN A 88 0.06 -39.02 -2.07
N ASP A 89 0.34 -40.22 -2.59
CA ASP A 89 -0.65 -41.12 -3.21
C ASP A 89 -1.48 -40.50 -4.33
N VAL A 90 -0.86 -39.60 -5.10
CA VAL A 90 -1.48 -38.95 -6.25
C VAL A 90 -1.66 -39.99 -7.36
N SER A 91 -2.89 -40.18 -7.81
CA SER A 91 -3.26 -41.10 -8.88
C SER A 91 -4.18 -40.40 -9.89
N ASN A 92 -4.27 -40.94 -11.11
CA ASN A 92 -5.17 -40.45 -12.18
C ASN A 92 -4.87 -39.04 -12.74
N VAL A 93 -3.62 -38.56 -12.62
CA VAL A 93 -3.22 -37.20 -13.10
C VAL A 93 -2.44 -37.24 -14.43
N GLY A 94 -2.43 -38.39 -15.11
CA GLY A 94 -1.72 -38.56 -16.38
C GLY A 94 -0.19 -38.49 -16.26
N ILE A 95 0.34 -38.62 -15.03
CA ILE A 95 1.78 -38.68 -14.75
C ILE A 95 2.27 -40.13 -14.84
N SER A 96 1.65 -41.03 -14.08
CA SER A 96 1.92 -42.47 -14.08
C SER A 96 0.64 -43.26 -13.84
N SER A 97 0.65 -44.55 -14.17
CA SER A 97 -0.39 -45.51 -13.80
C SER A 97 -0.31 -45.96 -12.34
N ARG A 98 0.86 -45.79 -11.72
CA ARG A 98 1.10 -46.08 -10.29
C ARG A 98 0.86 -44.82 -9.45
N PRO A 99 0.50 -44.95 -8.16
CA PRO A 99 0.49 -43.82 -7.23
C PRO A 99 1.86 -43.16 -7.15
N VAL A 100 1.87 -41.83 -7.17
CA VAL A 100 3.08 -41.01 -7.13
C VAL A 100 3.04 -40.03 -5.96
N THR A 101 4.21 -39.67 -5.47
CA THR A 101 4.39 -38.57 -4.53
C THR A 101 4.96 -37.38 -5.27
N LEU A 102 4.31 -36.23 -5.12
CA LEU A 102 4.69 -34.97 -5.74
C LEU A 102 5.23 -34.01 -4.69
N PHE A 103 6.22 -33.23 -5.08
CA PHE A 103 6.86 -32.22 -4.25
C PHE A 103 6.99 -30.92 -5.03
N VAL A 104 6.80 -29.81 -4.34
CA VAL A 104 7.04 -28.48 -4.89
C VAL A 104 7.80 -27.65 -3.87
N ASN A 105 8.90 -27.07 -4.32
CA ASN A 105 9.69 -26.12 -3.55
C ASN A 105 9.48 -24.72 -4.11
N LEU A 106 9.04 -23.81 -3.26
CA LEU A 106 8.86 -22.41 -3.60
C LEU A 106 9.99 -21.59 -2.94
N SER A 107 10.65 -20.75 -3.73
CA SER A 107 11.70 -19.86 -3.25
C SER A 107 11.61 -18.48 -3.89
N ALA A 108 11.86 -17.44 -3.10
CA ALA A 108 11.87 -16.07 -3.60
C ALA A 108 13.17 -15.81 -4.37
N VAL A 109 13.06 -15.44 -5.64
CA VAL A 109 14.19 -14.92 -6.43
C VAL A 109 14.41 -13.44 -6.09
N ASN A 110 13.29 -12.71 -5.98
CA ASN A 110 13.21 -11.33 -5.50
C ASN A 110 11.83 -11.12 -4.83
N ASP A 111 11.53 -9.92 -4.37
CA ASP A 111 10.26 -9.62 -3.66
C ASP A 111 8.99 -9.83 -4.51
N SER A 112 9.13 -9.80 -5.84
CA SER A 112 8.05 -9.87 -6.82
C SER A 112 8.08 -11.12 -7.71
N THR A 113 9.08 -11.99 -7.56
CA THR A 113 9.28 -13.16 -8.42
C THR A 113 9.60 -14.39 -7.60
N THR A 114 8.83 -15.44 -7.83
CA THR A 114 8.95 -16.73 -7.15
C THR A 114 9.42 -17.80 -8.14
N GLU A 115 10.44 -18.57 -7.74
CA GLU A 115 10.84 -19.79 -8.41
C GLU A 115 10.12 -20.98 -7.80
N ILE A 116 9.53 -21.78 -8.67
CA ILE A 116 8.82 -23.02 -8.39
C ILE A 116 9.67 -24.16 -8.93
N ALA A 117 10.09 -25.07 -8.05
CA ALA A 117 10.76 -26.30 -8.42
C ALA A 117 9.84 -27.49 -8.14
N PHE A 118 9.36 -28.15 -9.20
CA PHE A 118 8.41 -29.25 -9.11
C PHE A 118 9.06 -30.57 -9.51
N PHE A 119 8.93 -31.55 -8.64
CA PHE A 119 9.51 -32.88 -8.83
C PHE A 119 8.61 -33.93 -8.18
N GLY A 120 8.92 -35.19 -8.41
CA GLY A 120 8.12 -36.28 -7.88
C GLY A 120 8.86 -37.59 -7.93
N GLY A 121 8.22 -38.62 -7.40
CA GLY A 121 8.73 -39.97 -7.44
C GLY A 121 7.66 -40.99 -7.09
N PHE A 122 8.02 -42.26 -7.19
CA PHE A 122 7.25 -43.35 -6.63
C PHE A 122 7.46 -43.41 -5.11
N GLY A 123 6.48 -43.96 -4.39
CA GLY A 123 6.52 -44.08 -2.91
C GLY A 123 7.67 -44.93 -2.35
N ASP A 124 8.44 -45.60 -3.21
CA ASP A 124 9.62 -46.40 -2.88
C ASP A 124 10.95 -45.61 -2.93
N LYS A 125 10.88 -44.27 -2.87
CA LYS A 125 12.02 -43.33 -2.99
C LYS A 125 12.69 -43.33 -4.37
N THR A 126 12.02 -43.85 -5.38
CA THR A 126 12.45 -43.73 -6.78
C THR A 126 11.96 -42.41 -7.37
N TYR A 127 12.84 -41.44 -7.54
CA TYR A 127 12.49 -40.13 -8.10
C TYR A 127 12.39 -40.17 -9.62
N PHE A 128 11.60 -39.23 -10.17
CA PHE A 128 11.49 -39.04 -11.61
C PHE A 128 12.75 -38.39 -12.16
N GLU A 129 13.25 -38.95 -13.26
CA GLU A 129 14.49 -38.57 -13.92
C GLU A 129 14.22 -38.57 -15.43
N PRO A 130 14.78 -37.62 -16.19
CA PRO A 130 14.51 -37.48 -17.62
C PRO A 130 15.01 -38.67 -18.44
N THR A 131 15.98 -39.43 -17.94
CA THR A 131 16.58 -40.59 -18.62
C THR A 131 15.90 -41.90 -18.23
N ARG A 132 15.64 -42.13 -16.94
CA ARG A 132 15.14 -43.41 -16.40
C ARG A 132 13.60 -43.50 -16.38
N THR A 133 12.92 -42.38 -16.13
CA THR A 133 11.46 -42.29 -16.00
C THR A 133 10.94 -41.15 -16.86
N ALA A 134 11.37 -41.16 -18.12
CA ALA A 134 11.02 -40.15 -19.12
C ALA A 134 9.50 -39.94 -19.32
N PRO A 135 8.63 -40.98 -19.30
CA PRO A 135 7.18 -40.79 -19.40
C PRO A 135 6.61 -39.96 -18.24
N GLU A 136 6.98 -40.30 -17.01
CA GLU A 136 6.55 -39.60 -15.79
C GLU A 136 7.07 -38.16 -15.75
N PHE A 137 8.34 -37.96 -16.10
CA PHE A 137 8.95 -36.64 -16.16
C PHE A 137 8.27 -35.74 -17.21
N ARG A 138 7.87 -36.30 -18.36
CA ARG A 138 7.04 -35.59 -19.35
C ARG A 138 5.64 -35.29 -18.82
N GLY A 139 5.07 -36.17 -18.01
CA GLY A 139 3.80 -35.93 -17.31
C GLY A 139 3.87 -34.71 -16.40
N LEU A 140 4.93 -34.60 -15.59
CA LEU A 140 5.19 -33.40 -14.79
C LEU A 140 5.32 -32.14 -15.64
N ARG A 141 6.03 -32.22 -16.77
CA ARG A 141 6.23 -31.10 -17.68
C ARG A 141 4.91 -30.58 -18.25
N LYS A 142 4.01 -31.48 -18.67
CA LYS A 142 2.68 -31.09 -19.15
C LYS A 142 1.85 -30.33 -18.10
N ILE A 143 1.95 -30.73 -16.83
CA ILE A 143 1.28 -30.02 -15.73
C ILE A 143 1.88 -28.63 -15.59
N MET A 144 3.21 -28.53 -15.56
CA MET A 144 3.91 -27.27 -15.42
C MET A 144 3.61 -26.32 -16.59
N ASP A 145 3.64 -26.80 -17.84
CA ASP A 145 3.34 -26.02 -19.04
C ASP A 145 1.92 -25.44 -19.01
N LYS A 146 0.94 -26.21 -18.52
CA LYS A 146 -0.43 -25.72 -18.33
C LYS A 146 -0.53 -24.71 -17.18
N PHE A 147 0.20 -24.96 -16.09
CA PHE A 147 0.26 -24.04 -14.96
C PHE A 147 0.87 -22.69 -15.38
N VAL A 148 1.90 -22.66 -16.23
CA VAL A 148 2.49 -21.42 -16.76
C VAL A 148 1.42 -20.49 -17.34
N VAL A 149 0.53 -21.03 -18.18
CA VAL A 149 -0.53 -20.24 -18.83
C VAL A 149 -1.50 -19.67 -17.79
N ALA A 150 -1.88 -20.48 -16.81
CA ALA A 150 -2.78 -20.06 -15.73
C ALA A 150 -2.12 -19.04 -14.79
N ALA A 151 -0.86 -19.26 -14.41
CA ALA A 151 -0.09 -18.39 -13.54
C ALA A 151 0.11 -17.00 -14.16
N ARG A 152 0.37 -16.94 -15.47
CA ARG A 152 0.48 -15.67 -16.19
C ARG A 152 -0.84 -14.89 -16.18
N ALA A 153 -1.96 -15.58 -16.45
CA ALA A 153 -3.27 -14.95 -16.40
C ALA A 153 -3.61 -14.44 -14.99
N ASN A 154 -3.33 -15.25 -13.96
CA ASN A 154 -3.55 -14.88 -12.57
C ASN A 154 -2.70 -13.68 -12.15
N ALA A 155 -1.41 -13.64 -12.53
CA ALA A 155 -0.53 -12.52 -12.21
C ALA A 155 -1.09 -11.19 -12.75
N TYR A 156 -1.56 -11.16 -14.00
CA TYR A 156 -2.21 -9.97 -14.54
C TYR A 156 -3.52 -9.63 -13.83
N GLN A 157 -4.34 -10.62 -13.47
CA GLN A 157 -5.57 -10.37 -12.71
C GLN A 157 -5.30 -9.77 -11.33
N VAL A 158 -4.26 -10.22 -10.63
CA VAL A 158 -3.83 -9.65 -9.35
C VAL A 158 -3.36 -8.22 -9.53
N GLN A 159 -2.49 -7.95 -10.52
CA GLN A 159 -2.02 -6.60 -10.82
C GLN A 159 -3.17 -5.64 -11.17
N VAL A 160 -4.16 -6.09 -11.94
CA VAL A 160 -5.35 -5.29 -12.25
C VAL A 160 -6.15 -4.98 -10.99
N LYS A 161 -6.42 -5.97 -10.14
CA LYS A 161 -7.15 -5.77 -8.89
C LYS A 161 -6.43 -4.82 -7.92
N GLU A 162 -5.11 -4.91 -7.84
CA GLU A 162 -4.30 -3.99 -7.04
C GLU A 162 -4.40 -2.56 -7.57
N ALA A 163 -4.25 -2.37 -8.89
CA ALA A 163 -4.40 -1.07 -9.53
C ALA A 163 -5.82 -0.48 -9.33
N GLU A 164 -6.86 -1.30 -9.47
CA GLU A 164 -8.26 -0.89 -9.22
C GLU A 164 -8.47 -0.43 -7.76
N ARG A 165 -7.87 -1.15 -6.80
CA ARG A 165 -7.93 -0.79 -5.38
C ARG A 165 -7.22 0.53 -5.10
N ASP A 166 -6.07 0.75 -5.74
CA ASP A 166 -5.27 1.96 -5.55
C ASP A 166 -5.99 3.18 -6.15
N VAL A 167 -6.60 3.04 -7.34
CA VAL A 167 -7.48 4.07 -7.93
C VAL A 167 -8.65 4.39 -7.01
N THR A 168 -9.35 3.37 -6.51
CA THR A 168 -10.48 3.57 -5.59
C THR A 168 -10.06 4.28 -4.30
N SER A 169 -8.84 4.01 -3.82
CA SER A 169 -8.30 4.66 -2.62
C SER A 169 -7.94 6.12 -2.89
N ALA A 170 -7.34 6.41 -4.04
CA ALA A 170 -7.05 7.76 -4.49
C ALA A 170 -8.33 8.60 -4.69
N ASP A 171 -9.37 8.03 -5.28
CA ASP A 171 -10.67 8.71 -5.46
C ASP A 171 -11.30 9.10 -4.11
N LYS A 172 -11.26 8.20 -3.11
CA LYS A 172 -11.75 8.50 -1.76
C LYS A 172 -10.95 9.62 -1.09
N GLU A 173 -9.64 9.66 -1.31
CA GLU A 173 -8.79 10.73 -0.78
C GLU A 173 -9.09 12.07 -1.47
N GLN A 174 -9.27 12.06 -2.78
CA GLN A 174 -9.69 13.24 -3.55
C GLN A 174 -11.03 13.80 -3.03
N ASP A 175 -12.02 12.94 -2.82
CA ASP A 175 -13.32 13.35 -2.26
C ASP A 175 -13.20 13.96 -0.86
N LYS A 176 -12.37 13.36 0.00
CA LYS A 176 -12.10 13.89 1.34
C LYS A 176 -11.44 15.27 1.29
N LEU A 177 -10.45 15.45 0.41
CA LEU A 177 -9.77 16.73 0.22
C LEU A 177 -10.73 17.78 -0.33
N ASN A 178 -11.58 17.44 -1.30
CA ASN A 178 -12.60 18.34 -1.85
C ASN A 178 -13.58 18.83 -0.77
N ARG A 179 -14.07 17.93 0.09
CA ARG A 179 -14.94 18.31 1.22
C ARG A 179 -14.22 19.21 2.22
N SER A 180 -12.94 18.92 2.50
CA SER A 180 -12.12 19.74 3.37
C SER A 180 -11.94 21.16 2.81
N ILE A 181 -11.66 21.28 1.50
CA ILE A 181 -11.55 22.57 0.80
C ILE A 181 -12.86 23.35 0.89
N GLN A 182 -14.00 22.72 0.59
CA GLN A 182 -15.31 23.37 0.67
C GLN A 182 -15.63 23.86 2.08
N SER A 183 -15.34 23.05 3.10
CA SER A 183 -15.52 23.43 4.51
C SER A 183 -14.62 24.61 4.90
N ALA A 184 -13.34 24.57 4.50
CA ALA A 184 -12.41 25.66 4.74
C ALA A 184 -12.87 26.96 4.07
N GLN A 185 -13.31 26.90 2.81
CA GLN A 185 -13.86 28.06 2.09
C GLN A 185 -15.09 28.65 2.81
N SER A 186 -16.04 27.80 3.22
CA SER A 186 -17.23 28.22 3.96
C SER A 186 -16.87 28.90 5.28
N ASN A 187 -15.94 28.30 6.04
CA ASN A 187 -15.46 28.84 7.31
C ASN A 187 -14.72 30.17 7.11
N THR A 188 -13.92 30.31 6.06
CA THR A 188 -13.26 31.57 5.72
C THR A 188 -14.28 32.67 5.43
N VAL A 189 -15.31 32.39 4.63
CA VAL A 189 -16.39 33.36 4.35
C VAL A 189 -17.12 33.76 5.63
N ALA A 190 -17.46 32.80 6.49
CA ALA A 190 -18.11 33.08 7.77
C ALA A 190 -17.23 33.94 8.70
N ASN A 191 -15.93 33.63 8.78
CA ASN A 191 -14.97 34.38 9.58
C ASN A 191 -14.79 35.81 9.07
N LEU A 192 -14.70 36.01 7.75
CA LEU A 192 -14.61 37.35 7.14
C LEU A 192 -15.85 38.19 7.47
N LYS A 193 -17.05 37.62 7.33
CA LYS A 193 -18.29 38.29 7.74
C LYS A 193 -18.26 38.68 9.22
N ARG A 194 -17.75 37.80 10.08
CA ARG A 194 -17.64 38.08 11.51
C ARG A 194 -16.63 39.20 11.82
N ILE A 195 -15.52 39.26 11.09
CA ILE A 195 -14.53 40.34 11.17
C ILE A 195 -15.19 41.67 10.80
N ASP A 196 -15.98 41.72 9.74
CA ASP A 196 -16.68 42.95 9.33
C ASP A 196 -17.68 43.41 10.40
N GLU A 197 -18.47 42.49 10.97
CA GLU A 197 -19.38 42.79 12.08
C GLU A 197 -18.65 43.35 13.30
N LEU A 198 -17.53 42.75 13.69
CA LEU A 198 -16.73 43.20 14.83
C LEU A 198 -16.07 44.55 14.56
N THR A 199 -15.59 44.78 13.34
CA THR A 199 -15.02 46.07 12.91
C THR A 199 -16.06 47.18 13.01
N ASN A 200 -17.29 46.93 12.53
CA ASN A 200 -18.40 47.88 12.62
C ASN A 200 -18.80 48.18 14.08
N LYS A 201 -18.86 47.14 14.93
CA LYS A 201 -19.11 47.32 16.37
C LYS A 201 -18.01 48.13 17.05
N ASN A 202 -16.75 47.85 16.77
CA ASN A 202 -15.61 48.61 17.33
C ASN A 202 -15.67 50.09 16.92
N ARG A 203 -16.04 50.37 15.67
CA ARG A 203 -16.24 51.75 15.19
C ARG A 203 -17.38 52.46 15.94
N SER A 204 -18.50 51.77 16.15
CA SER A 204 -19.63 52.30 16.94
C SER A 204 -19.22 52.58 18.40
N ASN A 205 -18.53 51.63 19.03
CA ASN A 205 -18.05 51.78 20.40
C ASN A 205 -17.06 52.96 20.53
N ALA A 206 -16.16 53.13 19.56
CA ALA A 206 -15.23 54.26 19.54
C ALA A 206 -15.96 55.61 19.45
N LEU A 207 -17.01 55.71 18.62
CA LEU A 207 -17.85 56.91 18.54
C LEU A 207 -18.59 57.18 19.85
N GLN A 208 -19.15 56.14 20.47
CA GLN A 208 -19.84 56.26 21.75
C GLN A 208 -18.87 56.71 22.86
N MET A 209 -17.69 56.11 22.97
CA MET A 209 -16.67 56.53 23.93
C MET A 209 -16.28 58.00 23.76
N HIS A 210 -16.18 58.48 22.51
CA HIS A 210 -15.91 59.89 22.24
C HIS A 210 -17.07 60.78 22.70
N GLN A 211 -18.32 60.40 22.43
CA GLN A 211 -19.51 61.13 22.91
C GLN A 211 -19.58 61.16 24.44
N ASP A 212 -19.37 60.03 25.09
CA ASP A 212 -19.37 59.91 26.55
C ASP A 212 -18.25 60.76 27.17
N SER A 213 -17.08 60.82 26.53
CA SER A 213 -15.97 61.71 26.95
C SER A 213 -16.34 63.20 26.88
N LEU A 214 -17.00 63.62 25.80
CA LEU A 214 -17.51 65.00 25.67
C LEU A 214 -18.60 65.30 26.73
N GLN A 215 -19.47 64.35 27.04
CA GLN A 215 -20.47 64.53 28.08
C GLN A 215 -19.84 64.62 29.47
N LEU A 216 -18.84 63.79 29.77
CA LEU A 216 -18.11 63.83 31.04
C LEU A 216 -17.41 65.18 31.25
N THR A 217 -16.73 65.69 30.23
CA THR A 217 -16.07 67.01 30.29
C THR A 217 -17.08 68.15 30.47
N THR A 218 -18.20 68.11 29.75
CA THR A 218 -19.29 69.09 29.89
C THR A 218 -19.90 69.05 31.31
N ASN A 219 -20.19 67.85 31.82
CA ASN A 219 -20.73 67.67 33.16
C ASN A 219 -19.75 68.12 34.25
N ALA A 220 -18.45 67.88 34.07
CA ALA A 220 -17.42 68.37 34.96
C ALA A 220 -17.39 69.91 35.03
N GLN A 221 -17.44 70.58 33.88
CA GLN A 221 -17.53 72.04 33.81
C GLN A 221 -18.79 72.58 34.51
N LEU A 222 -19.95 71.96 34.26
CA LEU A 222 -21.21 72.36 34.88
C LEU A 222 -21.20 72.16 36.41
N ARG A 223 -20.58 71.08 36.89
CA ARG A 223 -20.34 70.85 38.32
C ARG A 223 -19.46 71.91 38.96
N GLU A 224 -18.38 72.33 38.30
CA GLU A 224 -17.51 73.39 38.82
C GLU A 224 -18.24 74.75 38.88
N LEU A 225 -19.00 75.09 37.83
CA LEU A 225 -19.83 76.30 37.83
C LEU A 225 -20.89 76.30 38.95
N THR A 226 -21.57 75.17 39.17
CA THR A 226 -22.58 75.04 40.22
C THR A 226 -21.96 75.09 41.61
N ARG A 227 -20.79 74.47 41.83
CA ARG A 227 -20.00 74.60 43.06
C ARG A 227 -19.61 76.04 43.35
N ALA A 228 -19.07 76.75 42.37
CA ALA A 228 -18.71 78.15 42.51
C ALA A 228 -19.93 79.03 42.87
N ARG A 229 -21.09 78.78 42.25
CA ARG A 229 -22.35 79.47 42.60
C ARG A 229 -22.81 79.16 44.03
N LEU A 230 -22.74 77.90 44.45
CA LEU A 230 -23.11 77.49 45.80
C LEU A 230 -22.19 78.16 46.84
N GLN A 231 -20.90 78.20 46.58
CA GLN A 231 -19.92 78.83 47.47
C GLN A 231 -20.18 80.32 47.65
N ARG A 232 -20.42 81.06 46.55
CA ARG A 232 -20.84 82.47 46.63
C ARG A 232 -22.12 82.67 47.45
N ARG A 233 -23.09 81.76 47.35
CA ARG A 233 -24.33 81.83 48.17
C ARG A 233 -24.04 81.58 49.65
N ARG A 234 -23.16 80.61 49.97
CA ARG A 234 -22.73 80.35 51.35
C ARG A 234 -22.00 81.54 51.96
N GLU A 235 -21.09 82.16 51.21
CA GLU A 235 -20.38 83.37 51.64
C GLU A 235 -21.35 84.53 51.93
N ARG A 236 -22.36 84.74 51.05
CA ARG A 236 -23.42 85.74 51.28
C ARG A 236 -24.24 85.46 52.55
N LEU A 237 -24.65 84.21 52.76
CA LEU A 237 -25.35 83.81 53.99
C LEU A 237 -24.49 84.10 55.23
N ALA A 238 -23.22 83.71 55.22
CA ALA A 238 -22.30 83.95 56.33
C ALA A 238 -22.06 85.44 56.62
N THR A 239 -22.17 86.32 55.62
CA THR A 239 -22.12 87.78 55.84
C THR A 239 -23.40 88.37 56.41
N ILE A 240 -24.56 87.73 56.19
CA ILE A 240 -25.85 88.16 56.75
C ILE A 240 -25.94 87.75 58.23
N ASP A 241 -25.53 86.53 58.58
CA ASP A 241 -25.56 86.02 59.96
C ASP A 241 -24.58 86.73 60.93
N LYS A 242 -23.67 87.56 60.42
CA LYS A 242 -22.67 88.31 61.21
C LYS A 242 -23.08 89.77 61.52
N LYS A 243 -24.27 90.20 61.14
CA LYS A 243 -24.88 91.48 61.52
C LYS A 243 -25.93 91.28 62.59
#